data_AF-A0A961XTU2-F1
#
_entry.id   AF-A0A961XTU2-F1
#
_cell.length_a   1.000
_cell.length_b   1.000
_cell.length_c   1.000
_cell.angle_alpha   90.00
_cell.angle_beta   90.00
_cell.angle_gamma   90.00
#
_symmetry.space_group_name_H-M   'P 1'
#
loop_
_entity.id
_entity.type
_entity.pdbx_description
1 polymer ?
#
loop_
_entity_poly.entity_id
_entity_poly.type
_entity_poly.pdbx_seq_one_letter_code
_entity_poly.pdbx_strand_id
1 'polypeptide(L)'
;MQVNQLVGFGVVESEQASSVSFTFQTSSTATGSSHNGVVSLPSGSAAGDLVIAFVWGGGFGNRNISAPSGWTAISTVSFDNGNDVEVLWCYKVLTSGDVSAGSVDFAASAIDYFSAVMLRFEPSAAIATITPQGQTAQNITGNPTAQTQNANASGADTVLVFGGVSRYGAGSVVFNASTSPAFDGQVAASDNRAGYAIYNPGDSKSSHTIDADAIGNDTQLTSFYLEIT
;
A
#
# COMPACT_ATOMS: atom_id res chain seq x y z
N MET A 1 -4.74 35.44 -61.74
CA MET A 1 -3.76 35.06 -60.70
C MET A 1 -4.58 34.65 -59.50
N GLN A 2 -4.77 33.34 -59.29
CA GLN A 2 -5.66 32.80 -58.27
C GLN A 2 -4.80 32.35 -57.09
N VAL A 3 -4.99 32.97 -55.93
CA VAL A 3 -4.26 32.63 -54.71
C VAL A 3 -4.99 31.45 -54.07
N ASN A 4 -4.38 30.26 -54.12
CA ASN A 4 -4.80 29.14 -53.30
C ASN A 4 -4.29 29.36 -51.88
N GLN A 5 -5.18 29.79 -50.98
CA GLN A 5 -4.87 29.87 -49.56
C GLN A 5 -5.14 28.49 -48.93
N LEU A 6 -4.07 27.84 -48.47
CA LEU A 6 -4.13 26.54 -47.80
C LEU A 6 -4.73 26.75 -46.39
N VAL A 7 -5.86 26.10 -46.12
CA VAL A 7 -6.54 26.14 -44.82
C VAL A 7 -5.82 25.20 -43.85
N GLY A 8 -5.33 25.78 -42.75
CA GLY A 8 -5.13 25.20 -41.42
C GLY A 8 -4.70 23.73 -41.31
N PHE A 9 -3.43 23.52 -40.97
CA PHE A 9 -3.05 22.34 -40.21
C PHE A 9 -3.66 22.47 -38.81
N GLY A 10 -4.74 21.75 -38.56
CA GLY A 10 -5.20 21.50 -37.20
C GLY A 10 -4.09 20.72 -36.50
N VAL A 11 -3.43 21.37 -35.54
CA VAL A 11 -2.66 20.66 -34.53
C VAL A 11 -3.68 19.80 -33.79
N VAL A 12 -3.60 18.49 -33.97
CA VAL A 12 -4.27 17.56 -33.07
C VAL A 12 -3.59 17.81 -31.73
N GLU A 13 -4.26 18.55 -30.85
CA GLU A 13 -3.89 18.56 -29.44
C GLU A 13 -3.90 17.08 -29.04
N SER A 14 -2.72 16.53 -28.79
CA SER A 14 -2.61 15.21 -28.18
C SER A 14 -3.49 15.26 -26.94
N GLU A 15 -4.46 14.34 -26.82
CA GLU A 15 -5.08 14.05 -25.53
C GLU A 15 -3.93 13.79 -24.55
N GLN A 16 -3.55 14.83 -23.81
CA GLN A 16 -2.65 14.68 -22.70
C GLN A 16 -3.45 13.79 -21.75
N ALA A 17 -3.02 12.53 -21.59
CA ALA A 17 -3.64 11.63 -20.64
C ALA A 17 -3.82 12.41 -19.33
N SER A 18 -5.06 12.57 -18.89
CA SER A 18 -5.36 13.37 -17.71
C SER A 18 -4.62 12.74 -16.54
N SER A 19 -3.64 13.47 -15.98
CA SER A 19 -2.85 12.96 -14.87
C SER A 19 -3.75 12.78 -13.64
N VAL A 20 -3.72 11.59 -13.03
CA VAL A 20 -4.51 11.27 -11.84
C VAL A 20 -3.80 11.82 -10.61
N SER A 21 -4.52 12.51 -9.73
CA SER A 21 -4.03 12.90 -8.40
C SER A 21 -4.82 12.17 -7.31
N PHE A 22 -4.23 12.01 -6.12
CA PHE A 22 -4.86 11.34 -5.00
C PHE A 22 -4.98 12.25 -3.78
N THR A 23 -6.05 12.02 -3.03
CA THR A 23 -6.21 12.50 -1.66
C THR A 23 -6.40 11.28 -0.75
N PHE A 24 -5.66 11.22 0.36
CA PHE A 24 -5.97 10.25 1.41
C PHE A 24 -7.26 10.65 2.11
N GLN A 25 -8.20 9.71 2.25
CA GLN A 25 -9.49 9.98 2.87
C GLN A 25 -9.54 9.45 4.31
N THR A 26 -9.40 8.15 4.47
CA THR A 26 -9.56 7.48 5.76
C THR A 26 -8.95 6.08 5.72
N SER A 27 -9.04 5.37 6.83
CA SER A 27 -8.54 4.02 6.96
C SER A 27 -9.50 3.14 7.74
N SER A 28 -9.24 1.85 7.72
CA SER A 28 -9.84 0.88 8.63
C SER A 28 -8.76 -0.04 9.16
N THR A 29 -8.95 -0.50 10.38
CA THR A 29 -8.08 -1.46 11.02
C THR A 29 -8.91 -2.62 11.53
N ALA A 30 -8.31 -3.79 11.57
CA ALA A 30 -8.91 -4.97 12.17
C ALA A 30 -7.85 -5.72 12.95
N THR A 31 -8.24 -6.22 14.10
CA THR A 31 -7.44 -7.12 14.92
C THR A 31 -8.32 -8.28 15.32
N GLY A 32 -7.78 -9.48 15.27
CA GLY A 32 -8.59 -10.68 15.43
C GLY A 32 -7.78 -11.82 16.00
N SER A 33 -8.50 -12.71 16.68
CA SER A 33 -8.07 -14.07 16.93
C SER A 33 -9.12 -15.01 16.36
N SER A 34 -8.74 -16.23 16.01
CA SER A 34 -9.60 -17.27 15.42
C SER A 34 -10.10 -16.98 13.98
N HIS A 35 -9.29 -17.33 12.98
CA HIS A 35 -9.68 -17.66 11.59
C HIS A 35 -10.52 -16.65 10.80
N ASN A 36 -10.77 -15.45 11.32
CA ASN A 36 -11.58 -14.42 10.67
C ASN A 36 -10.68 -13.23 10.33
N GLY A 37 -10.31 -13.11 9.06
CA GLY A 37 -9.46 -12.04 8.53
C GLY A 37 -10.26 -10.90 7.92
N VAL A 38 -11.50 -10.70 8.36
CA VAL A 38 -12.41 -9.70 7.79
C VAL A 38 -12.05 -8.29 8.26
N VAL A 39 -11.84 -7.41 7.29
CA VAL A 39 -11.60 -5.98 7.47
C VAL A 39 -12.71 -5.21 6.78
N SER A 40 -13.38 -4.31 7.50
CA SER A 40 -14.34 -3.38 6.88
C SER A 40 -13.63 -2.46 5.89
N LEU A 41 -14.30 -2.12 4.79
CA LEU A 41 -13.82 -1.06 3.91
C LEU A 41 -13.78 0.28 4.67
N PRO A 42 -12.78 1.15 4.41
CA PRO A 42 -12.73 2.49 4.97
C PRO A 42 -14.01 3.28 4.70
N SER A 43 -14.44 4.08 5.67
CA SER A 43 -15.72 4.80 5.57
C SER A 43 -15.80 5.70 4.33
N GLY A 44 -17.00 5.77 3.74
CA GLY A 44 -17.25 6.55 2.53
C GLY A 44 -16.62 5.99 1.25
N SER A 45 -16.05 4.78 1.27
CA SER A 45 -15.52 4.09 0.09
C SER A 45 -16.52 4.11 -1.06
N ALA A 46 -16.03 4.48 -2.25
CA ALA A 46 -16.77 4.56 -3.48
C ALA A 46 -16.09 3.73 -4.58
N ALA A 47 -16.85 3.38 -5.62
CA ALA A 47 -16.30 2.74 -6.79
C ALA A 47 -15.30 3.69 -7.48
N GLY A 48 -14.13 3.18 -7.86
CA GLY A 48 -13.02 3.95 -8.40
C GLY A 48 -11.95 4.31 -7.38
N ASP A 49 -12.25 4.25 -6.07
CA ASP A 49 -11.24 4.50 -5.04
C ASP A 49 -10.13 3.44 -5.07
N LEU A 50 -8.90 3.87 -4.80
CA LEU A 50 -7.78 2.96 -4.56
C LEU A 50 -7.74 2.60 -3.09
N VAL A 51 -7.82 1.30 -2.80
CA VAL A 51 -7.62 0.77 -1.46
C VAL A 51 -6.38 -0.10 -1.42
N ILE A 52 -5.56 0.11 -0.39
CA ILE A 52 -4.31 -0.62 -0.16
C ILE A 52 -4.37 -1.22 1.24
N ALA A 53 -4.10 -2.52 1.34
CA ALA A 53 -4.11 -3.25 2.58
C ALA A 53 -2.69 -3.72 2.96
N PHE A 54 -2.33 -3.49 4.21
CA PHE A 54 -1.19 -4.06 4.90
C PHE A 54 -1.69 -5.05 5.95
N VAL A 55 -1.50 -6.32 5.67
CA VAL A 55 -2.04 -7.43 6.44
C VAL A 55 -0.89 -8.19 7.07
N TRP A 56 -1.09 -8.56 8.34
CA TRP A 56 -0.20 -9.38 9.10
C TRP A 56 -0.99 -10.54 9.71
N GLY A 57 -0.39 -11.72 9.67
CA GLY A 57 -0.91 -12.89 10.31
C GLY A 57 0.21 -13.62 11.03
N GLY A 58 -0.10 -14.12 12.22
CA GLY A 58 0.80 -14.91 13.04
C GLY A 58 0.16 -16.21 13.52
N GLY A 59 0.98 -17.25 13.66
CA GLY A 59 0.77 -18.37 14.57
C GLY A 59 1.42 -19.66 14.08
N PHE A 60 0.89 -20.82 14.47
CA PHE A 60 1.60 -22.09 14.31
C PHE A 60 1.23 -22.87 13.02
N GLY A 61 2.23 -23.19 12.19
CA GLY A 61 2.12 -24.08 11.02
C GLY A 61 1.74 -23.39 9.69
N ASN A 62 2.14 -23.99 8.56
CA ASN A 62 2.15 -23.37 7.22
C ASN A 62 0.84 -22.64 6.92
N ARG A 63 0.88 -21.32 6.99
CA ARG A 63 -0.21 -20.42 6.61
C ARG A 63 0.16 -19.72 5.31
N ASN A 64 -0.84 -19.29 4.57
CA ASN A 64 -0.65 -18.48 3.37
C ASN A 64 -1.71 -17.37 3.41
N ILE A 65 -1.36 -16.20 3.97
CA ILE A 65 -2.11 -14.97 3.70
C ILE A 65 -1.98 -14.70 2.22
N SER A 66 -3.10 -14.73 1.51
CA SER A 66 -3.16 -14.48 0.07
C SER A 66 -4.04 -13.28 -0.22
N ALA A 67 -3.70 -12.54 -1.28
CA ALA A 67 -4.58 -11.49 -1.78
C ALA A 67 -5.98 -12.07 -2.10
N PRO A 68 -7.06 -11.45 -1.62
CA PRO A 68 -8.42 -11.89 -1.92
C PRO A 68 -8.72 -11.82 -3.42
N SER A 69 -9.81 -12.46 -3.86
CA SER A 69 -10.17 -12.46 -5.28
C SER A 69 -10.32 -11.05 -5.84
N GLY A 70 -9.65 -10.80 -6.98
CA GLY A 70 -9.64 -9.50 -7.64
C GLY A 70 -8.81 -8.42 -6.94
N TRP A 71 -8.04 -8.75 -5.91
CA TRP A 71 -6.97 -7.91 -5.38
C TRP A 71 -5.64 -8.27 -6.03
N THR A 72 -4.74 -7.31 -6.12
CA THR A 72 -3.38 -7.51 -6.63
C THR A 72 -2.40 -7.54 -5.46
N ALA A 73 -1.70 -8.66 -5.28
CA ALA A 73 -0.60 -8.75 -4.31
C ALA A 73 0.59 -7.88 -4.77
N ILE A 74 1.21 -7.16 -3.84
CA ILE A 74 2.40 -6.35 -4.07
C ILE A 74 3.64 -7.04 -3.51
N SER A 75 3.57 -7.45 -2.25
CA SER A 75 4.68 -8.07 -1.52
C SER A 75 4.13 -9.04 -0.49
N THR A 76 4.80 -10.18 -0.38
CA THR A 76 4.53 -11.18 0.65
C THR A 76 5.85 -11.52 1.33
N VAL A 77 5.85 -11.55 2.65
CA VAL A 77 7.02 -11.94 3.45
C VAL A 77 6.58 -13.01 4.42
N SER A 78 7.24 -14.16 4.40
CA SER A 78 7.08 -15.21 5.39
C SER A 78 8.36 -15.39 6.19
N PHE A 79 8.22 -15.85 7.43
CA PHE A 79 9.32 -16.34 8.25
C PHE A 79 8.89 -17.63 8.90
N ASP A 80 9.67 -18.67 8.66
CA ASP A 80 9.46 -20.00 9.23
C ASP A 80 10.57 -20.26 10.25
N ASN A 81 10.19 -20.23 11.52
CA ASN A 81 11.03 -20.68 12.64
C ASN A 81 10.19 -21.46 13.67
N GLY A 82 9.23 -22.25 13.18
CA GLY A 82 8.23 -22.94 14.01
C GLY A 82 7.02 -22.08 14.41
N ASN A 83 7.04 -20.78 14.09
CA ASN A 83 5.88 -19.87 14.01
C ASN A 83 5.91 -19.25 12.62
N ASP A 84 4.81 -19.36 11.87
CA ASP A 84 4.67 -18.70 10.57
C ASP A 84 4.12 -17.31 10.79
N VAL A 85 4.99 -16.32 10.60
CA VAL A 85 4.60 -14.91 10.59
C VAL A 85 4.65 -14.41 9.15
N GLU A 86 3.49 -13.96 8.66
CA GLU A 86 3.30 -13.56 7.29
C GLU A 86 2.81 -12.12 7.20
N VAL A 87 3.35 -11.40 6.22
CA VAL A 87 2.91 -10.08 5.82
C VAL A 87 2.47 -10.10 4.37
N LEU A 88 1.35 -9.45 4.08
CA LEU A 88 0.87 -9.19 2.74
C LEU A 88 0.61 -7.70 2.56
N TRP A 89 1.19 -7.12 1.51
CA TRP A 89 0.68 -5.91 0.88
C TRP A 89 -0.11 -6.26 -0.36
N CYS A 90 -1.28 -5.67 -0.52
CA CYS A 90 -2.08 -5.79 -1.73
C CYS A 90 -2.93 -4.54 -1.95
N TYR A 91 -3.44 -4.38 -3.17
CA TYR A 91 -4.31 -3.26 -3.51
C TYR A 91 -5.46 -3.69 -4.40
N LYS A 92 -6.48 -2.83 -4.48
CA LYS A 92 -7.57 -2.93 -5.42
C LYS A 92 -8.14 -1.54 -5.73
N VAL A 93 -8.51 -1.32 -6.99
CA VAL A 93 -9.41 -0.23 -7.38
C VAL A 93 -10.83 -0.73 -7.19
N LEU A 94 -11.60 -0.10 -6.30
CA LEU A 94 -12.90 -0.60 -5.89
C LEU A 94 -13.93 -0.57 -7.01
N THR A 95 -14.78 -1.58 -7.06
CA THR A 95 -15.99 -1.62 -7.88
C THR A 95 -17.23 -1.38 -7.02
N SER A 96 -18.39 -1.15 -7.65
CA SER A 96 -19.66 -1.03 -6.92
C SER A 96 -20.02 -2.31 -6.14
N GLY A 97 -19.59 -3.48 -6.63
CA GLY A 97 -19.76 -4.76 -5.93
C GLY A 97 -18.95 -4.81 -4.64
N ASP A 98 -17.72 -4.30 -4.65
CA ASP A 98 -16.87 -4.25 -3.45
C ASP A 98 -17.46 -3.30 -2.40
N VAL A 99 -17.90 -2.11 -2.83
CA VAL A 99 -18.56 -1.13 -1.94
C VAL A 99 -19.82 -1.72 -1.30
N SER A 100 -20.60 -2.50 -2.07
CA SER A 100 -21.80 -3.17 -1.58
C SER A 100 -21.49 -4.30 -0.60
N ALA A 101 -20.38 -5.02 -0.79
CA ALA A 101 -19.91 -6.05 0.13
C ALA A 101 -19.42 -5.43 1.46
N GLY A 102 -18.83 -4.23 1.41
CA GLY A 102 -18.50 -3.41 2.59
C GLY A 102 -17.34 -3.93 3.45
N SER A 103 -16.79 -5.10 3.14
CA SER A 103 -15.69 -5.72 3.86
C SER A 103 -14.94 -6.71 2.97
N VAL A 104 -13.72 -7.07 3.39
CA VAL A 104 -12.81 -7.95 2.67
C VAL A 104 -12.31 -9.00 3.65
N ASP A 105 -12.39 -10.27 3.28
CA ASP A 105 -11.80 -11.37 4.05
C ASP A 105 -10.42 -11.72 3.51
N PHE A 106 -9.39 -11.50 4.33
CA PHE A 106 -8.00 -11.86 4.03
C PHE A 106 -7.60 -13.24 4.55
N ALA A 107 -8.48 -13.95 5.28
CA ALA A 107 -8.12 -15.23 5.88
C ALA A 107 -8.42 -16.42 4.95
N ALA A 108 -7.38 -17.20 4.69
CA ALA A 108 -7.51 -18.58 4.25
C ALA A 108 -7.21 -19.52 5.44
N SER A 109 -8.27 -20.10 6.00
CA SER A 109 -8.31 -21.36 6.78
C SER A 109 -7.45 -21.57 8.05
N ALA A 110 -6.51 -20.71 8.48
CA ALA A 110 -5.65 -21.05 9.63
C ALA A 110 -4.98 -19.89 10.42
N ILE A 111 -5.49 -18.66 10.47
CA ILE A 111 -4.78 -17.57 11.19
C ILE A 111 -5.17 -17.52 12.68
N ASP A 112 -4.20 -17.65 13.59
CA ASP A 112 -4.40 -17.51 15.05
C ASP A 112 -4.47 -16.04 15.48
N TYR A 113 -3.57 -15.22 14.93
CA TYR A 113 -3.47 -13.79 15.18
C TYR A 113 -3.54 -13.03 13.87
N PHE A 114 -4.42 -12.05 13.79
CA PHE A 114 -4.63 -11.24 12.61
C PHE A 114 -4.57 -9.77 12.96
N SER A 115 -3.86 -8.99 12.15
CA SER A 115 -3.83 -7.54 12.23
C SER A 115 -3.80 -6.99 10.81
N ALA A 116 -4.62 -5.98 10.53
CA ALA A 116 -4.67 -5.36 9.22
C ALA A 116 -4.86 -3.85 9.33
N VAL A 117 -4.24 -3.14 8.39
CA VAL A 117 -4.45 -1.72 8.11
C VAL A 117 -4.87 -1.59 6.66
N MET A 118 -6.00 -0.93 6.41
CA MET A 118 -6.53 -0.67 5.08
C MET A 118 -6.62 0.85 4.87
N LEU A 119 -5.91 1.35 3.87
CA LEU A 119 -5.81 2.77 3.52
C LEU A 119 -6.68 3.05 2.29
N ARG A 120 -7.45 4.14 2.30
CA ARG A 120 -8.28 4.59 1.16
C ARG A 120 -7.75 5.89 0.59
N PHE A 121 -7.55 5.88 -0.72
CA PHE A 121 -7.17 7.03 -1.52
C PHE A 121 -8.24 7.29 -2.58
N GLU A 122 -8.75 8.51 -2.62
CA GLU A 122 -9.69 8.96 -3.65
C GLU A 122 -8.91 9.56 -4.82
N PRO A 123 -9.02 8.99 -6.03
CA PRO A 123 -8.40 9.57 -7.21
C PRO A 123 -9.27 10.69 -7.81
N SER A 124 -8.63 11.71 -8.39
CA SER A 124 -9.32 12.80 -9.10
C SER A 124 -9.86 12.40 -10.47
N ALA A 125 -9.42 11.27 -11.01
CA ALA A 125 -9.83 10.72 -12.30
C ALA A 125 -9.72 9.18 -12.28
N ALA A 126 -10.21 8.51 -13.32
CA ALA A 126 -10.10 7.05 -13.41
C ALA A 126 -8.63 6.61 -13.47
N ILE A 127 -8.28 5.58 -12.69
CA ILE A 127 -6.94 5.00 -12.68
C ILE A 127 -6.80 4.05 -13.86
N ALA A 128 -5.84 4.29 -14.75
CA ALA A 128 -5.60 3.42 -15.90
C ALA A 128 -4.63 2.28 -15.56
N THR A 129 -3.53 2.58 -14.87
CA THR A 129 -2.56 1.56 -14.45
C THR A 129 -1.99 1.83 -13.06
N ILE A 130 -1.63 0.75 -12.37
CA ILE A 130 -0.91 0.78 -11.09
C ILE A 130 0.26 -0.19 -11.21
N THR A 131 1.49 0.33 -11.14
CA THR A 131 2.71 -0.48 -11.25
C THR A 131 3.49 -0.41 -9.95
N PRO A 132 3.50 -1.50 -9.15
CA PRO A 132 4.33 -1.56 -7.96
C PRO A 132 5.82 -1.67 -8.30
N GLN A 133 6.66 -0.92 -7.57
CA GLN A 133 8.10 -0.82 -7.76
C GLN A 133 8.84 -0.87 -6.41
N GLY A 134 10.13 -1.22 -6.44
CA GLY A 134 11.02 -1.08 -5.29
C GLY A 134 10.69 -1.98 -4.10
N GLN A 135 9.96 -3.08 -4.32
CA GLN A 135 9.50 -3.98 -3.26
C GLN A 135 10.69 -4.50 -2.46
N THR A 136 10.77 -4.07 -1.21
CA THR A 136 11.78 -4.50 -0.25
C THR A 136 11.07 -5.03 0.98
N ALA A 137 11.59 -6.12 1.52
CA ALA A 137 10.93 -6.90 2.54
C ALA A 137 11.99 -7.59 3.40
N GLN A 138 11.84 -7.45 4.71
CA GLN A 138 12.69 -8.10 5.70
C GLN A 138 11.81 -8.62 6.83
N ASN A 139 12.15 -9.81 7.32
CA ASN A 139 11.64 -10.35 8.56
C ASN A 139 12.84 -10.86 9.37
N ILE A 140 13.08 -10.24 10.52
CA ILE A 140 14.25 -10.54 11.33
C ILE A 140 13.92 -10.44 12.81
N THR A 141 14.56 -11.28 13.62
CA THR A 141 14.62 -11.09 15.06
C THR A 141 15.52 -9.89 15.36
N GLY A 142 14.97 -8.83 15.94
CA GLY A 142 15.68 -7.58 16.21
C GLY A 142 15.31 -6.47 15.22
N ASN A 143 16.25 -5.57 14.94
CA ASN A 143 15.97 -4.40 14.10
C ASN A 143 16.26 -4.70 12.62
N PRO A 144 15.28 -4.62 11.71
CA PRO A 144 15.54 -4.71 10.28
C PRO A 144 16.42 -3.55 9.80
N THR A 145 17.14 -3.78 8.70
CA THR A 145 17.94 -2.71 8.07
C THR A 145 16.99 -1.72 7.41
N ALA A 146 17.26 -0.42 7.55
CA ALA A 146 16.53 0.63 6.86
C ALA A 146 16.45 0.38 5.34
N GLN A 147 15.30 0.69 4.74
CA GLN A 147 15.00 0.47 3.33
C GLN A 147 14.90 1.81 2.60
N THR A 148 15.39 1.91 1.36
CA THR A 148 15.31 3.14 0.57
C THR A 148 14.40 2.97 -0.63
N GLN A 149 13.37 3.81 -0.73
CA GLN A 149 12.43 3.88 -1.83
C GLN A 149 12.70 5.12 -2.69
N ASN A 150 13.22 4.91 -3.90
CA ASN A 150 13.67 5.99 -4.80
C ASN A 150 12.53 6.53 -5.68
N ALA A 151 11.48 7.09 -5.07
CA ALA A 151 10.33 7.66 -5.81
C ALA A 151 10.73 8.80 -6.77
N ASN A 152 11.84 9.49 -6.49
CA ASN A 152 12.41 10.51 -7.37
C ASN A 152 12.97 9.98 -8.70
N ALA A 153 13.24 8.68 -8.80
CA ALA A 153 13.67 8.06 -10.05
C ALA A 153 12.48 7.66 -10.96
N SER A 154 11.25 7.75 -10.44
CA SER A 154 10.04 7.39 -11.19
C SER A 154 9.69 8.43 -12.25
N GLY A 155 9.37 7.96 -13.45
CA GLY A 155 8.87 8.77 -14.57
C GLY A 155 7.36 9.02 -14.57
N ALA A 156 6.58 8.38 -13.68
CA ALA A 156 5.13 8.55 -13.63
C ALA A 156 4.73 9.92 -13.07
N ASP A 157 3.63 10.54 -13.48
CA ASP A 157 3.23 11.83 -12.91
C ASP A 157 2.81 11.71 -11.44
N THR A 158 2.29 10.55 -11.05
CA THR A 158 1.82 10.28 -9.70
C THR A 158 2.49 9.06 -9.11
N VAL A 159 2.99 9.22 -7.88
CA VAL A 159 3.68 8.18 -7.13
C VAL A 159 3.15 8.14 -5.70
N LEU A 160 2.84 6.94 -5.22
CA LEU A 160 2.49 6.68 -3.82
C LEU A 160 3.60 5.85 -3.19
N VAL A 161 4.19 6.30 -2.09
CA VAL A 161 5.25 5.57 -1.36
C VAL A 161 4.65 4.93 -0.10
N PHE A 162 5.01 3.69 0.19
CA PHE A 162 4.52 2.96 1.35
C PHE A 162 5.65 2.34 2.17
N GLY A 163 5.47 2.41 3.48
CA GLY A 163 6.22 1.63 4.46
C GLY A 163 5.25 0.85 5.34
N GLY A 164 5.61 -0.38 5.69
CA GLY A 164 4.87 -1.24 6.60
C GLY A 164 5.81 -1.85 7.60
N VAL A 165 5.52 -1.67 8.88
CA VAL A 165 6.23 -2.36 9.97
C VAL A 165 5.22 -3.18 10.76
N SER A 166 5.59 -4.40 11.10
CA SER A 166 4.81 -5.27 11.98
C SER A 166 5.74 -6.02 12.94
N ARG A 167 5.19 -6.46 14.08
CA ARG A 167 5.96 -7.13 15.14
C ARG A 167 5.15 -8.27 15.73
N TYR A 168 5.81 -9.39 15.99
CA TYR A 168 5.22 -10.46 16.80
C TYR A 168 5.44 -10.20 18.31
N GLY A 169 4.38 -10.33 19.11
CA GLY A 169 4.40 -10.20 20.57
C GLY A 169 4.21 -8.78 21.10
N ALA A 170 4.24 -8.61 22.43
CA ALA A 170 3.90 -7.35 23.09
C ALA A 170 4.88 -6.20 22.77
N GLY A 171 4.34 -5.02 22.46
CA GLY A 171 5.09 -3.79 22.23
C GLY A 171 4.34 -2.83 21.29
N SER A 172 4.79 -1.57 21.21
CA SER A 172 4.30 -0.66 20.17
C SER A 172 5.14 -0.84 18.91
N VAL A 173 4.48 -0.87 17.76
CA VAL A 173 5.13 -0.87 16.46
C VAL A 173 5.26 0.57 15.98
N VAL A 174 6.49 1.01 15.71
CA VAL A 174 6.81 2.39 15.33
C VAL A 174 7.83 2.44 14.20
N PHE A 175 7.67 3.43 13.31
CA PHE A 175 8.76 3.83 12.42
C PHE A 175 9.81 4.60 13.21
N ASN A 176 11.07 4.40 12.86
CA ASN A 176 12.21 5.12 13.43
C ASN A 176 12.18 6.59 12.99
N ALA A 177 12.70 7.49 13.83
CA ALA A 177 12.96 8.90 13.51
C ALA A 177 13.90 9.09 12.30
N SER A 178 14.71 8.09 11.95
CA SER A 178 15.50 8.06 10.71
C SER A 178 14.66 7.90 9.44
N THR A 179 13.37 7.61 9.57
CA THR A 179 12.44 7.64 8.43
C THR A 179 12.36 9.06 7.88
N SER A 180 12.77 9.23 6.62
CA SER A 180 12.94 10.55 6.00
C SER A 180 12.77 10.50 4.49
N PRO A 181 12.02 11.42 3.87
CA PRO A 181 11.16 12.42 4.52
C PRO A 181 10.10 11.78 5.43
N ALA A 182 9.45 12.61 6.24
CA ALA A 182 8.30 12.14 7.00
C ALA A 182 7.19 11.67 6.04
N PHE A 183 6.49 10.61 6.41
CA PHE A 183 5.25 10.23 5.75
C PHE A 183 4.20 11.35 5.89
N ASP A 184 3.33 11.49 4.89
CA ASP A 184 2.17 12.39 4.95
C ASP A 184 1.17 11.92 6.01
N GLY A 185 1.09 10.61 6.22
CA GLY A 185 0.30 10.00 7.27
C GLY A 185 0.74 8.60 7.61
N GLN A 186 0.29 8.14 8.78
CA GLN A 186 0.52 6.79 9.27
C GLN A 186 -0.71 6.28 10.02
N VAL A 187 -1.01 5.00 9.87
CA VAL A 187 -2.13 4.32 10.51
C VAL A 187 -1.59 3.09 11.24
N ALA A 188 -1.99 2.93 12.50
CA ALA A 188 -1.56 1.83 13.35
C ALA A 188 -2.75 0.93 13.72
N ALA A 189 -2.54 -0.37 13.62
CA ALA A 189 -3.30 -1.40 14.32
C ALA A 189 -2.49 -1.88 15.56
N SER A 190 -2.88 -2.98 16.20
CA SER A 190 -2.17 -3.48 17.40
C SER A 190 -0.71 -3.83 17.09
N ASP A 191 -0.51 -4.63 16.06
CA ASP A 191 0.78 -5.27 15.74
C ASP A 191 1.37 -4.77 14.42
N ASN A 192 0.70 -3.81 13.76
CA ASN A 192 1.05 -3.31 12.45
C ASN A 192 0.97 -1.78 12.40
N ARG A 193 1.82 -1.18 11.60
CA ARG A 193 1.71 0.23 11.20
C ARG A 193 2.05 0.38 9.73
N ALA A 194 1.21 1.12 9.01
CA ALA A 194 1.42 1.53 7.64
C ALA A 194 1.65 3.03 7.56
N GLY A 195 2.69 3.45 6.86
CA GLY A 195 2.97 4.85 6.51
C GLY A 195 2.83 5.05 5.01
N TYR A 196 2.41 6.25 4.60
CA TYR A 196 2.28 6.59 3.18
C TYR A 196 2.76 8.02 2.89
N ALA A 197 3.24 8.24 1.68
CA ALA A 197 3.46 9.56 1.10
C ALA A 197 2.89 9.63 -0.32
N ILE A 198 2.36 10.78 -0.71
CA ILE A 198 1.68 11.04 -1.97
C ILE A 198 2.47 12.09 -2.74
N TYR A 199 2.85 11.77 -3.97
CA TYR A 199 3.38 12.72 -4.93
C TYR A 199 2.41 12.80 -6.10
N ASN A 200 1.68 13.90 -6.17
CA ASN A 200 0.75 14.22 -7.23
C ASN A 200 1.45 14.94 -8.40
N PRO A 201 0.77 15.13 -9.54
CA PRO A 201 1.37 15.79 -10.70
C PRO A 201 1.86 17.19 -10.35
N GLY A 202 3.14 17.45 -10.61
CA GLY A 202 3.81 18.72 -10.30
C GLY A 202 4.56 18.73 -8.97
N ASP A 203 4.40 17.73 -8.11
CA ASP A 203 5.13 17.63 -6.85
C ASP A 203 6.61 17.26 -7.07
N SER A 204 7.48 17.78 -6.20
CA SER A 204 8.89 17.39 -6.18
C SER A 204 9.07 16.08 -5.40
N LYS A 205 9.30 14.99 -6.13
CA LYS A 205 9.55 13.66 -5.55
C LYS A 205 10.89 13.57 -4.86
N SER A 206 10.96 12.76 -3.81
CA SER A 206 12.20 12.48 -3.06
C SER A 206 12.33 10.99 -2.74
N SER A 207 13.57 10.54 -2.52
CA SER A 207 13.80 9.20 -1.97
C SER A 207 13.37 9.15 -0.51
N HIS A 208 12.66 8.09 -0.11
CA HIS A 208 12.30 7.81 1.28
C HIS A 208 13.24 6.76 1.86
N THR A 209 13.93 7.10 2.93
CA THR A 209 14.50 6.10 3.85
C THR A 209 13.40 5.72 4.82
N ILE A 210 13.06 4.44 4.90
CA ILE A 210 12.03 3.89 5.76
C ILE A 210 12.71 2.95 6.73
N ASP A 211 12.54 3.22 8.01
CA ASP A 211 13.23 2.50 9.05
C ASP A 211 12.28 2.16 10.19
N ALA A 212 12.48 1.01 10.81
CA ALA A 212 11.74 0.59 11.98
C ALA A 212 12.62 0.79 13.22
N ASP A 213 11.99 1.01 14.36
CA ASP A 213 12.69 0.89 15.63
C ASP A 213 12.13 -0.32 16.35
N ALA A 214 12.89 -1.42 16.36
CA ALA A 214 12.51 -2.63 17.07
C ALA A 214 13.68 -3.30 17.78
N ILE A 215 13.45 -3.59 19.06
CA ILE A 215 14.39 -4.31 19.93
C ILE A 215 13.73 -5.60 20.42
N GLY A 216 14.37 -6.73 20.15
CA GLY A 216 14.19 -7.98 20.89
C GLY A 216 13.14 -8.99 20.38
N ASN A 217 12.26 -8.62 19.44
CA ASN A 217 11.27 -9.54 18.86
C ASN A 217 11.41 -9.63 17.33
N ASP A 218 10.67 -10.58 16.74
CA ASP A 218 10.52 -10.70 15.30
C ASP A 218 9.79 -9.48 14.75
N THR A 219 10.49 -8.75 13.91
CA THR A 219 10.04 -7.49 13.30
C THR A 219 10.13 -7.62 11.80
N GLN A 220 9.06 -7.21 11.15
CA GLN A 220 8.98 -7.14 9.71
C GLN A 220 9.01 -5.69 9.29
N LEU A 221 9.80 -5.41 8.26
CA LEU A 221 9.82 -4.13 7.58
C LEU A 221 9.65 -4.37 6.09
N THR A 222 8.66 -3.70 5.51
CA THR A 222 8.32 -3.78 4.10
C THR A 222 8.17 -2.39 3.55
N SER A 223 8.58 -2.17 2.30
CA SER A 223 8.35 -0.92 1.62
C SER A 223 8.36 -1.09 0.11
N PHE A 224 7.68 -0.18 -0.56
CA PHE A 224 7.57 -0.11 -2.01
C PHE A 224 7.05 1.27 -2.40
N TYR A 225 6.98 1.55 -3.70
CA TYR A 225 6.18 2.64 -4.23
C TYR A 225 5.32 2.17 -5.40
N LEU A 226 4.25 2.89 -5.69
CA LEU A 226 3.35 2.65 -6.81
C LEU A 226 3.50 3.78 -7.82
N GLU A 227 3.71 3.44 -9.07
CA GLU A 227 3.59 4.35 -10.21
C GLU A 227 2.16 4.29 -10.75
N ILE A 228 1.51 5.45 -10.87
CA ILE A 228 0.11 5.55 -11.30
C ILE A 228 0.00 6.39 -12.57
N THR A 229 -0.82 5.91 -13.51
CA THR A 229 -1.23 6.63 -14.72
C THR A 229 -2.73 6.54 -14.91
#